data_AF-Q2MH51-F1
#
_entry.id   AF-Q2MH51-F1
#
_cell.length_a   1.000
_cell.length_b   1.000
_cell.length_c   1.000
_cell.angle_alpha   90.00
_cell.angle_beta   90.00
_cell.angle_gamma   90.00
#
_symmetry.space_group_name_H-M   'P 1'
#
loop_
_entity.id
_entity.type
_entity.pdbx_description
1 polymer ?
#
loop_
_entity_poly.entity_id
_entity_poly.type
_entity_poly.pdbx_seq_one_letter_code
_entity_poly.pdbx_strand_id
1 'polypeptide(L)'
;NACGNTCDTSGREAFKNLMAALRAKFGSGSLVTAAITADATAGGKIDAANYAGAAQYVDWYNPMTYDFFGAWDATGPTAPHSPLNSYSGIPKAGYYTSATIAKLKGLGIPASKLLLGIGF
;
A
#
# COMPACT_ATOMS: atom_id res chain seq x y z
N ASN A 1 -7.62 5.99 -8.50
CA ASN A 1 -8.67 5.05 -8.92
C ASN A 1 -9.33 4.45 -7.70
N ALA A 2 -9.81 5.29 -6.79
CA ALA A 2 -10.49 4.88 -5.56
C ALA A 2 -11.23 6.10 -5.00
N CYS A 3 -12.31 5.87 -4.25
CA CYS A 3 -13.03 6.93 -3.56
C CYS A 3 -12.68 6.95 -2.07
N GLY A 4 -12.48 8.15 -1.55
CA GLY A 4 -12.40 8.47 -0.12
C GLY A 4 -13.29 9.67 0.16
N ASN A 5 -12.72 10.78 0.63
CA ASN A 5 -13.44 12.06 0.71
C ASN A 5 -13.84 12.59 -0.68
N THR A 6 -12.97 12.40 -1.67
CA THR A 6 -13.25 12.59 -3.08
C THR A 6 -12.81 11.35 -3.86
N CYS A 7 -13.32 11.19 -5.08
CA CYS A 7 -12.92 10.11 -5.96
C CYS A 7 -11.72 10.53 -6.81
N ASP A 8 -10.63 9.76 -6.73
CA ASP A 8 -9.53 9.86 -7.67
C ASP A 8 -9.78 8.97 -8.90
N THR A 9 -9.82 9.59 -10.07
CA THR A 9 -10.05 8.95 -11.38
C THR A 9 -8.86 9.12 -12.34
N SER A 10 -7.66 9.41 -11.81
CA SER A 10 -6.46 9.71 -12.61
C SER A 10 -5.97 8.57 -13.53
N GLY A 11 -6.52 7.36 -13.40
CA GLY A 11 -6.10 6.18 -14.18
C GLY A 11 -4.96 5.41 -13.53
N ARG A 12 -4.84 4.11 -13.87
CA ARG A 12 -3.92 3.16 -13.20
C ARG A 12 -2.44 3.55 -13.31
N GLU A 13 -2.09 4.24 -14.38
CA GLU A 13 -0.71 4.63 -14.70
C GLU A 13 -0.26 5.95 -14.07
N ALA A 14 -1.18 6.74 -13.51
CA ALA A 14 -0.88 8.07 -12.98
C ALA A 14 0.22 8.04 -11.91
N PHE A 15 0.15 7.10 -10.98
CA PHE A 15 1.15 6.96 -9.93
C PHE A 15 2.54 6.64 -10.50
N LYS A 16 2.63 5.72 -11.45
CA LYS A 16 3.90 5.39 -12.14
C LYS A 16 4.47 6.61 -12.85
N ASN A 17 3.63 7.35 -13.58
CA ASN A 17 4.06 8.53 -14.32
C ASN A 17 4.59 9.63 -13.38
N LEU A 18 3.92 9.82 -12.23
CA LEU A 18 4.39 10.74 -11.20
C LEU A 18 5.75 10.32 -10.64
N MET A 19 5.92 9.04 -10.28
CA MET A 19 7.20 8.54 -9.75
C MET A 19 8.33 8.65 -10.79
N ALA A 20 8.04 8.38 -12.07
CA ALA A 20 8.98 8.57 -13.16
C ALA A 20 9.41 10.04 -13.30
N ALA A 21 8.46 10.98 -13.25
CA ALA A 21 8.75 12.41 -13.32
C ALA A 21 9.58 12.91 -12.13
N LEU A 22 9.27 12.45 -10.91
CA LEU A 22 10.07 12.75 -9.72
C LEU A 22 11.49 12.22 -9.87
N ARG A 23 11.66 10.96 -10.27
CA ARG A 23 13.00 10.40 -10.47
C ARG A 23 13.79 11.17 -11.54
N ALA A 24 13.15 11.57 -12.65
CA ALA A 24 13.80 12.38 -13.68
C ALA A 24 14.25 13.76 -13.15
N LYS A 25 13.45 14.38 -12.27
CA LYS A 25 13.76 15.69 -11.69
C LYS A 25 14.86 15.63 -10.61
N PHE A 26 14.80 14.62 -9.75
CA PHE A 26 15.69 14.49 -8.58
C PHE A 26 16.98 13.72 -8.88
N GLY A 27 17.04 12.97 -9.99
CA GLY A 27 18.20 12.17 -10.36
C GLY A 27 18.47 11.03 -9.37
N SER A 28 19.66 10.42 -9.45
CA SER A 28 20.08 9.32 -8.55
C SER A 28 20.70 9.81 -7.24
N GLY A 29 21.02 11.10 -7.12
CA GLY A 29 21.67 11.68 -5.93
C GLY A 29 20.71 12.02 -4.79
N SER A 30 19.39 11.84 -4.99
CA SER A 30 18.36 12.12 -4.00
C SER A 30 17.41 10.94 -3.84
N LEU A 31 16.88 10.78 -2.62
CA LEU A 31 15.88 9.78 -2.32
C LEU A 31 14.51 10.17 -2.87
N VAL A 32 13.84 9.22 -3.50
CA VAL A 32 12.43 9.27 -3.91
C VAL A 32 11.76 8.03 -3.33
N THR A 33 10.90 8.23 -2.34
CA THR A 33 10.17 7.13 -1.68
C THR A 33 8.68 7.41 -1.74
N ALA A 34 7.84 6.40 -1.49
CA ALA A 34 6.41 6.61 -1.40
C ALA A 34 5.78 5.75 -0.30
N ALA A 35 4.96 6.36 0.53
CA ALA A 35 4.01 5.62 1.37
C ALA A 35 2.85 5.13 0.51
N ILE A 36 2.47 3.86 0.66
CA ILE A 36 1.44 3.22 -0.17
C ILE A 36 0.40 2.51 0.69
N THR A 37 -0.77 2.28 0.12
CA THR A 37 -1.84 1.53 0.79
C THR A 37 -1.43 0.09 1.12
N ALA A 38 -2.02 -0.45 2.19
CA ALA A 38 -1.86 -1.85 2.58
C ALA A 38 -3.06 -2.74 2.20
N ASP A 39 -4.05 -2.22 1.45
CA ASP A 39 -5.22 -2.98 1.03
C ASP A 39 -4.85 -4.03 -0.03
N ALA A 40 -4.66 -5.26 0.46
CA ALA A 40 -4.24 -6.43 -0.32
C ALA A 40 -5.41 -7.24 -0.90
N THR A 41 -6.65 -6.77 -0.72
CA THR A 41 -7.83 -7.49 -1.21
C THR A 41 -7.86 -7.59 -2.73
N ALA A 42 -8.59 -8.57 -3.26
CA ALA A 42 -8.80 -8.69 -4.70
C ALA A 42 -9.59 -7.48 -5.22
N GLY A 43 -9.01 -6.72 -6.15
CA GLY A 43 -9.60 -5.47 -6.63
C GLY A 43 -9.43 -4.29 -5.66
N GLY A 44 -8.64 -4.47 -4.59
CA GLY A 44 -8.35 -3.44 -3.60
C GLY A 44 -7.44 -2.33 -4.13
N LYS A 45 -7.10 -1.38 -3.26
CA LYS A 45 -6.32 -0.19 -3.64
C LYS A 45 -4.93 -0.51 -4.19
N ILE A 46 -4.32 -1.64 -3.80
CA ILE A 46 -3.05 -2.09 -4.41
C ILE A 46 -3.23 -2.42 -5.91
N ASP A 47 -4.36 -3.03 -6.30
CA ASP A 47 -4.62 -3.40 -7.70
C ASP A 47 -4.96 -2.18 -8.57
N ALA A 48 -5.43 -1.10 -7.94
CA ALA A 48 -5.90 0.11 -8.58
C ALA A 48 -4.79 1.02 -9.14
N ALA A 49 -3.51 0.73 -8.86
CA ALA A 49 -2.37 1.50 -9.38
C ALA A 49 -1.21 0.59 -9.84
N ASN A 50 -0.40 1.08 -10.77
CA ASN A 50 0.75 0.35 -11.29
C ASN A 50 1.99 0.46 -10.37
N TYR A 51 1.91 -0.10 -9.15
CA TYR A 51 3.03 -0.10 -8.20
C TYR A 51 4.26 -0.87 -8.71
N ALA A 52 4.05 -1.98 -9.43
CA ALA A 52 5.16 -2.74 -10.03
C ALA A 52 5.94 -1.91 -11.06
N GLY A 53 5.22 -1.24 -11.97
CA GLY A 53 5.85 -0.34 -12.95
C GLY A 53 6.54 0.86 -12.30
N ALA A 54 5.99 1.35 -11.18
CA ALA A 54 6.54 2.47 -10.43
C ALA A 54 7.77 2.11 -9.57
N ALA A 55 7.94 0.83 -9.21
CA ALA A 55 8.96 0.35 -8.29
C ALA A 55 10.39 0.61 -8.76
N GLN A 56 10.61 0.76 -10.08
CA GLN A 56 11.92 1.11 -10.64
C GLN A 56 12.33 2.56 -10.35
N TYR A 57 11.37 3.45 -10.07
CA TYR A 57 11.62 4.89 -9.90
C TYR A 57 11.78 5.30 -8.44
N VAL A 58 11.25 4.54 -7.50
CA VAL A 58 11.41 4.77 -6.06
C VAL A 58 12.62 4.03 -5.50
N ASP A 59 13.24 4.55 -4.45
CA ASP A 59 14.24 3.83 -3.67
C ASP A 59 13.59 2.70 -2.88
N TRP A 60 12.47 3.00 -2.20
CA TRP A 60 11.61 2.02 -1.54
C TRP A 60 10.17 2.54 -1.35
N TYR A 61 9.28 1.62 -1.03
CA TYR A 61 7.93 1.86 -0.56
C TYR A 61 7.83 1.68 0.95
N ASN A 62 6.93 2.45 1.55
CA ASN A 62 6.47 2.29 2.92
C ASN A 62 4.99 1.87 2.89
N PRO A 63 4.65 0.58 2.70
CA PRO A 63 3.27 0.12 2.87
C PRO A 63 2.77 0.46 4.27
N MET A 64 1.65 1.18 4.33
CA MET A 64 1.04 1.63 5.57
C MET A 64 0.28 0.47 6.24
N THR A 65 1.02 -0.51 6.76
CA THR A 65 0.51 -1.76 7.36
C THR A 65 -0.06 -1.55 8.76
N TYR A 66 -0.90 -0.54 8.88
CA TYR A 66 -1.64 -0.11 10.06
C TYR A 66 -3.00 0.42 9.60
N ASP A 67 -3.86 0.76 10.56
CA ASP A 67 -5.22 1.28 10.30
C ASP A 67 -6.09 0.34 9.45
N PHE A 68 -5.86 -0.97 9.56
CA PHE A 68 -6.71 -1.99 8.97
C PHE A 68 -8.11 -1.99 9.60
N PHE A 69 -8.17 -1.75 10.91
CA PHE A 69 -9.39 -1.72 11.71
C PHE A 69 -9.32 -0.54 12.67
N GLY A 70 -10.45 0.03 13.04
CA GLY A 70 -10.50 1.21 13.89
C GLY A 70 -11.91 1.61 14.25
N ALA A 71 -12.03 2.66 15.07
CA ALA A 71 -13.31 3.10 15.64
C ALA A 71 -14.30 3.71 14.63
N TRP A 72 -13.91 3.87 13.35
CA TRP A 72 -14.84 4.24 12.28
C TRP A 72 -15.90 3.17 12.03
N ASP A 73 -15.60 1.89 12.27
CA ASP A 73 -16.59 0.81 12.32
C ASP A 73 -17.21 0.79 13.75
N ALA A 74 -18.05 1.79 14.05
CA ALA A 74 -18.48 2.13 15.41
C ALA A 74 -19.25 1.03 16.16
N THR A 75 -19.94 0.14 15.43
CA THR A 75 -20.65 -1.02 16.00
C THR A 75 -19.75 -2.25 16.13
N GLY A 76 -18.45 -2.09 15.90
CA GLY A 76 -17.48 -3.17 15.86
C GLY A 76 -17.63 -4.07 14.61
N PRO A 77 -17.04 -5.28 14.65
CA PRO A 77 -16.30 -5.86 15.79
C PRO A 77 -14.98 -5.12 16.09
N THR A 78 -14.51 -5.20 17.33
CA THR A 78 -13.15 -4.73 17.68
C THR A 78 -12.10 -5.64 17.05
N ALA A 79 -10.98 -5.06 16.61
CA ALA A 79 -9.86 -5.79 16.02
C ALA A 79 -8.56 -4.97 16.16
N PRO A 80 -7.38 -5.63 16.20
CA PRO A 80 -6.10 -4.93 16.19
C PRO A 80 -5.91 -4.15 14.89
N HIS A 81 -5.62 -2.86 14.95
CA HIS A 81 -5.45 -2.01 13.75
C HIS A 81 -4.23 -2.37 12.89
N SER A 82 -3.24 -3.07 13.44
CA SER A 82 -2.01 -3.49 12.75
C SER A 82 -1.68 -4.96 13.07
N PRO A 83 -2.46 -5.94 12.58
CA PRO A 83 -2.13 -7.35 12.75
C PRO A 83 -1.00 -7.76 11.80
N LEU A 84 -0.02 -8.51 12.31
CA LEU A 84 1.06 -9.05 11.48
C LEU A 84 0.54 -10.14 10.53
N ASN A 85 -0.29 -11.05 11.05
CA ASN A 85 -0.82 -12.22 10.35
C ASN A 85 -2.34 -12.30 10.48
N SER A 86 -2.96 -13.16 9.67
CA SER A 86 -4.37 -13.55 9.84
C SER A 86 -4.59 -14.24 11.20
N TYR A 87 -5.83 -14.23 11.67
CA TYR A 87 -6.26 -14.92 12.89
C TYR A 87 -7.71 -15.40 12.74
N SER A 88 -8.10 -16.39 13.54
CA SER A 88 -9.49 -16.88 13.56
C SER A 88 -10.43 -15.76 13.99
N GLY A 89 -11.44 -15.47 13.17
CA GLY A 89 -12.40 -14.38 13.42
C GLY A 89 -11.93 -13.00 12.98
N ILE A 90 -10.85 -12.88 12.18
CA ILE A 90 -10.48 -11.58 11.59
C ILE A 90 -11.65 -10.99 10.78
N PRO A 91 -12.06 -9.72 11.02
CA PRO A 91 -13.29 -9.20 10.41
C PRO A 91 -13.20 -9.03 8.88
N LYS A 92 -12.01 -8.74 8.36
CA LYS A 92 -11.77 -8.52 6.93
C LYS A 92 -10.57 -9.37 6.50
N ALA A 93 -10.79 -10.33 5.60
CA ALA A 93 -9.71 -11.14 5.06
C ALA A 93 -8.72 -10.27 4.25
N GLY A 94 -7.43 -10.56 4.36
CA GLY A 94 -6.37 -9.81 3.67
C GLY A 94 -5.98 -8.47 4.34
N TYR A 95 -6.67 -8.06 5.41
CA TYR A 95 -6.35 -6.87 6.19
C TYR A 95 -5.33 -7.18 7.31
N TYR A 96 -4.14 -7.62 6.90
CA TYR A 96 -3.02 -7.88 7.79
C TYR A 96 -1.70 -7.77 7.01
N THR A 97 -0.63 -7.44 7.73
CA THR A 97 0.68 -7.06 7.19
C THR A 97 1.26 -8.09 6.22
N SER A 98 1.24 -9.38 6.57
CA SER A 98 1.83 -10.42 5.71
C SER A 98 1.07 -10.62 4.39
N ALA A 99 -0.24 -10.35 4.34
CA ALA A 99 -0.98 -10.33 3.07
C ALA A 99 -0.54 -9.16 2.18
N THR A 100 -0.37 -7.97 2.74
CA THR A 100 0.13 -6.79 2.02
C THR A 100 1.50 -7.06 1.40
N ILE A 101 2.44 -7.56 2.20
CA ILE A 101 3.80 -7.85 1.71
C ILE A 101 3.78 -8.98 0.68
N ALA A 102 2.99 -10.04 0.88
CA ALA A 102 2.84 -11.11 -0.09
C ALA A 102 2.27 -10.60 -1.43
N LYS A 103 1.24 -9.75 -1.39
CA LYS A 103 0.63 -9.14 -2.57
C LYS A 103 1.65 -8.31 -3.36
N LEU A 104 2.35 -7.38 -2.69
CA LEU A 104 3.34 -6.50 -3.34
C LEU A 104 4.48 -7.30 -3.97
N LYS A 105 5.00 -8.32 -3.26
CA LYS A 105 5.99 -9.25 -3.82
C LYS A 105 5.43 -10.05 -5.00
N GLY A 106 4.18 -10.49 -4.93
CA GLY A 106 3.48 -11.19 -6.00
C GLY A 106 3.31 -10.36 -7.28
N LEU A 107 3.30 -9.03 -7.16
CA LEU A 107 3.35 -8.11 -8.30
C LEU A 107 4.76 -7.94 -8.91
N GLY A 108 5.79 -8.57 -8.32
CA GLY A 108 7.18 -8.48 -8.77
C GLY A 108 8.00 -7.36 -8.10
N ILE A 109 7.49 -6.71 -7.05
CA ILE A 109 8.24 -5.67 -6.33
C ILE A 109 9.34 -6.34 -5.47
N PRO A 110 10.61 -5.93 -5.59
CA PRO A 110 11.69 -6.51 -4.79
C PRO A 110 11.47 -6.30 -3.30
N ALA A 111 11.72 -7.34 -2.49
CA ALA A 111 11.57 -7.26 -1.03
C ALA A 111 12.48 -6.17 -0.40
N SER A 112 13.65 -5.92 -0.99
CA SER A 112 14.57 -4.86 -0.56
C SER A 112 14.00 -3.44 -0.71
N LYS A 113 12.88 -3.28 -1.42
CA LYS A 113 12.17 -2.01 -1.60
C LYS A 113 10.91 -1.90 -0.73
N LEU A 114 10.68 -2.79 0.23
CA LEU A 114 9.46 -2.79 1.05
C LEU A 114 9.81 -2.63 2.53
N LEU A 115 9.46 -1.48 3.11
CA LEU A 115 9.64 -1.21 4.55
C LEU A 115 8.30 -1.35 5.29
N LEU A 116 8.25 -2.24 6.28
CA LEU A 116 7.08 -2.47 7.13
C LEU A 116 6.68 -1.21 7.91
N GLY A 117 5.39 -0.86 7.90
CA GLY A 117 4.85 0.25 8.69
C GLY A 117 4.51 -0.17 10.11
N ILE A 118 4.87 0.67 11.09
CA ILE A 118 4.56 0.51 12.52
C ILE A 118 3.87 1.79 13.00
N GLY A 119 2.67 1.68 13.59
CA GLY A 119 1.99 2.81 14.24
C GLY A 119 2.46 2.97 15.69
N PHE A 120 2.71 4.20 16.14
CA PHE A 120 3.13 4.55 17.50
C PHE A 120 2.03 5.29 18.25
#